data_AF-E9DWV9-F1
#
_entry.id   AF-E9DWV9-F1
#
_cell.length_a   1.000
_cell.length_b   1.000
_cell.length_c   1.000
_cell.angle_alpha   90.00
_cell.angle_beta   90.00
_cell.angle_gamma   90.00
#
_symmetry.space_group_name_H-M   'P 1'
#
loop_
_entity.id
_entity.type
_entity.pdbx_description
1 polymer ?
#
loop_
_entity_poly.entity_id
_entity_poly.type
_entity_poly.pdbx_seq_one_letter_code
_entity_poly.pdbx_strand_id
1 'polypeptide(L)'
;MFPSSYYTWDSDSEVWQPMIKSTTSPANHQAQFSAVTTLALYSWNIGFMLPFAEARMSASLAHLEEVTKQLASTTAVATNLQECHPSDLVNISQKQWAQERFHMAATYPHLDEELAGAIIAGDFNAIQPFDATLHSNNDLKDA
;
A
#
# COMPACT_ATOMS: atom_id res chain seq x y z
N MET A 1 1.25 -13.31 -18.45
CA MET A 1 0.68 -12.73 -17.22
C MET A 1 1.63 -13.11 -16.09
N PHE A 2 2.33 -12.14 -15.49
CA PHE A 2 3.31 -12.38 -14.42
C PHE A 2 2.64 -12.09 -13.07
N PRO A 3 2.75 -12.97 -12.07
CA PRO A 3 2.11 -12.77 -10.76
C PRO A 3 2.87 -11.72 -9.92
N SER A 4 2.13 -10.81 -9.28
CA SER A 4 2.67 -9.82 -8.34
C SER A 4 2.68 -10.38 -6.93
N SER A 5 3.78 -10.16 -6.22
CA SER A 5 3.98 -10.68 -4.85
C SER A 5 3.39 -9.72 -3.83
N TYR A 6 2.45 -10.22 -3.02
CA TYR A 6 1.90 -9.54 -1.85
C TYR A 6 2.51 -10.16 -0.58
N TYR A 7 2.77 -9.35 0.43
CA TYR A 7 3.51 -9.77 1.62
C TYR A 7 2.69 -9.60 2.90
N THR A 8 2.78 -10.59 3.79
CA THR A 8 2.25 -10.53 5.15
C THR A 8 3.38 -10.64 6.16
N TRP A 9 3.25 -10.00 7.32
CA TRP A 9 4.21 -10.17 8.40
C TRP A 9 3.99 -11.52 9.09
N ASP A 10 5.04 -12.34 9.17
CA ASP A 10 5.07 -13.54 10.02
C ASP A 10 5.69 -13.16 11.37
N SER A 11 4.90 -13.23 12.44
CA SER A 11 5.34 -12.88 13.79
C SER A 11 6.34 -13.88 14.36
N ASP A 12 6.29 -15.15 13.94
CA ASP A 12 7.15 -16.20 14.49
C ASP A 12 8.57 -16.09 13.93
N SER A 13 8.67 -15.76 12.64
CA SER A 13 9.94 -15.65 11.94
C SER A 13 10.46 -14.20 11.85
N GLU A 14 9.68 -13.23 12.33
CA GLU A 14 9.95 -11.79 12.23
C GLU A 14 10.35 -11.34 10.81
N VAL A 15 9.64 -11.87 9.80
CA VAL A 15 9.91 -11.55 8.39
C VAL A 15 8.62 -11.38 7.59
N TRP A 16 8.66 -10.49 6.60
CA TRP A 16 7.62 -10.39 5.58
C TRP A 16 7.71 -11.57 4.62
N GLN A 17 6.65 -12.37 4.53
CA GLN A 17 6.58 -13.55 3.66
C GLN A 17 5.68 -13.29 2.46
N PRO A 18 6.09 -13.73 1.25
CA PRO A 18 5.22 -13.66 0.10
C PRO A 18 4.06 -14.63 0.30
N MET A 19 2.85 -14.13 0.14
CA MET A 19 1.68 -15.00 0.11
C MET A 19 1.59 -15.64 -1.28
N ILE A 20 1.68 -16.97 -1.31
CA ILE A 20 1.53 -17.75 -2.53
C ILE A 20 0.09 -18.25 -2.53
N LYS A 21 -0.68 -17.96 -3.58
CA LYS A 21 -2.07 -18.44 -3.72
C LYS A 21 -2.11 -19.96 -3.51
N SER A 22 -2.62 -20.41 -2.36
CA SER A 22 -2.89 -21.83 -2.14
C SER A 22 -4.03 -22.24 -3.07
N THR A 23 -3.75 -23.11 -4.04
CA THR A 23 -4.73 -23.70 -4.97
C THR A 23 -5.67 -24.72 -4.31
N THR A 24 -5.68 -24.81 -2.98
CA THR A 24 -6.63 -25.65 -2.25
C THR A 24 -7.98 -24.93 -2.15
N SER A 25 -9.00 -25.55 -2.74
CA SER A 25 -10.43 -25.22 -2.63
C SER A 25 -10.82 -24.68 -1.25
N PRO A 26 -11.80 -23.77 -1.16
CA PRO A 26 -12.13 -23.05 0.07
C PRO A 26 -12.62 -24.02 1.14
N ALA A 27 -11.70 -24.52 1.95
CA ALA A 27 -11.98 -25.25 3.17
C ALA A 27 -12.45 -24.22 4.20
N ASN A 28 -13.72 -23.84 4.12
CA ASN A 28 -14.51 -23.28 5.22
C ASN A 28 -13.77 -22.30 6.15
N HIS A 29 -12.94 -21.41 5.57
CA HIS A 29 -12.37 -20.29 6.29
C HIS A 29 -13.47 -19.25 6.42
N GLN A 30 -14.42 -19.52 7.33
CA GLN A 30 -15.14 -18.47 8.05
C GLN A 30 -14.09 -17.73 8.91
N ALA A 31 -13.12 -17.08 8.27
CA ALA A 31 -12.34 -16.05 8.90
C ALA A 31 -13.36 -14.98 9.28
N GLN A 32 -13.46 -14.76 10.58
CA GLN A 32 -14.44 -13.95 11.26
C GLN A 32 -14.19 -12.46 10.98
N PHE A 33 -14.18 -12.06 9.71
CA PHE A 33 -14.29 -10.65 9.38
C PHE A 33 -15.72 -10.26 9.72
N SER A 34 -15.89 -9.42 10.73
CA SER A 34 -17.07 -8.56 10.82
C SER A 34 -17.25 -7.95 9.43
N ALA A 35 -18.36 -8.25 8.76
CA ALA A 35 -18.54 -7.97 7.34
C ALA A 35 -18.01 -6.59 7.00
N VAL A 36 -16.92 -6.51 6.24
CA VAL A 36 -16.35 -5.24 5.83
C VAL A 36 -17.43 -4.52 5.03
N THR A 37 -17.94 -3.41 5.55
CA THR A 37 -19.01 -2.64 4.91
C THR A 37 -18.48 -1.35 4.29
N THR A 38 -17.27 -0.93 4.69
CA THR A 38 -16.69 0.36 4.34
C THR A 38 -15.24 0.18 3.91
N LEU A 39 -14.80 0.96 2.92
CA LEU A 39 -13.40 1.07 2.51
C LEU A 39 -12.94 2.52 2.74
N ALA A 40 -11.89 2.70 3.55
CA ALA A 40 -11.16 3.94 3.67
C ALA A 40 -9.95 3.92 2.72
N LEU A 41 -9.94 4.81 1.74
CA LEU A 41 -8.85 4.94 0.77
C LEU A 41 -8.07 6.23 1.03
N TYR A 42 -6.77 6.08 1.36
CA TYR A 42 -5.83 7.18 1.48
C TYR A 42 -4.89 7.18 0.28
N SER A 43 -4.59 8.35 -0.26
CA SER A 43 -3.61 8.52 -1.33
C SER A 43 -2.75 9.72 -1.00
N TRP A 44 -1.44 9.55 -0.98
CA TRP A 44 -0.51 10.62 -0.61
C TRP A 44 0.80 10.51 -1.39
N ASN A 45 1.13 11.58 -2.12
CA ASN A 45 2.48 11.83 -2.61
C ASN A 45 3.37 12.35 -1.47
N ILE A 46 4.36 11.56 -1.06
CA ILE A 46 5.20 11.89 0.10
C ILE A 46 6.38 12.83 -0.26
N GLY A 47 6.56 13.13 -1.55
CA GLY A 47 7.43 14.18 -2.06
C GLY A 47 8.90 13.97 -1.72
N PHE A 48 9.51 12.83 -2.09
CA PHE A 48 10.90 12.53 -1.74
C PHE A 48 11.91 13.56 -2.25
N MET A 49 11.57 14.27 -3.33
CA MET A 49 12.41 15.30 -3.93
C MET A 49 12.52 16.56 -3.06
N LEU A 50 11.73 16.66 -1.98
CA LEU A 50 11.74 17.78 -1.07
C LEU A 50 12.69 17.54 0.12
N PRO A 51 13.28 18.60 0.70
CA PRO A 51 14.15 18.46 1.87
C PRO A 51 13.50 17.70 3.03
N PHE A 52 14.33 16.98 3.78
CA PHE A 52 13.93 16.20 4.96
C PHE A 52 12.97 15.03 4.67
N ALA A 53 13.23 14.28 3.59
CA ALA A 53 12.41 13.14 3.15
C ALA A 53 12.08 12.15 4.28
N GLU A 54 13.06 11.77 5.11
CA GLU A 54 12.84 10.84 6.24
C GLU A 54 11.88 11.42 7.29
N ALA A 55 12.05 12.70 7.66
CA ALA A 55 11.18 13.36 8.64
C ALA A 55 9.75 13.49 8.10
N ARG A 56 9.60 13.75 6.79
CA ARG A 56 8.30 13.77 6.10
C ARG A 56 7.64 12.41 6.14
N MET A 57 8.34 11.35 5.75
CA MET A 57 7.81 9.97 5.79
C MET A 57 7.39 9.60 7.22
N SER A 58 8.24 9.87 8.22
CA SER A 58 7.91 9.60 9.62
C SER A 58 6.65 10.33 10.09
N ALA A 59 6.52 11.62 9.78
CA ALA A 59 5.33 12.40 10.11
C ALA A 59 4.08 11.90 9.37
N SER A 60 4.20 11.54 8.09
CA SER A 60 3.11 10.97 7.30
C SER A 60 2.64 9.64 7.86
N LEU A 61 3.55 8.75 8.25
CA LEU A 61 3.22 7.46 8.87
C LEU A 61 2.56 7.63 10.24
N ALA A 62 3.03 8.56 11.06
CA ALA A 62 2.39 8.86 12.34
C ALA A 62 0.96 9.38 12.15
N HIS A 63 0.75 10.23 11.14
CA HIS A 63 -0.59 10.70 10.80
C HIS A 63 -1.49 9.57 10.30
N LEU A 64 -1.00 8.72 9.40
CA LEU A 64 -1.74 7.55 8.88
C LEU A 64 -2.11 6.57 10.00
N GLU A 65 -1.20 6.31 10.92
CA GLU A 65 -1.49 5.48 12.09
C GLU A 65 -2.64 6.05 12.91
N GLU A 66 -2.62 7.35 13.20
CA GLU A 66 -3.66 8.01 13.99
C GLU A 66 -5.02 7.99 13.29
N VAL A 67 -5.10 8.37 12.01
CA VAL A 67 -6.38 8.41 11.30
C VAL A 67 -6.96 7.01 11.09
N THR A 68 -6.11 5.99 10.95
CA THR A 68 -6.59 4.62 10.78
C THR A 68 -6.98 3.97 12.10
N LYS A 69 -6.40 4.36 13.24
CA LYS A 69 -6.80 3.87 14.58
C LYS A 69 -8.24 4.22 14.94
N GLN A 70 -8.76 5.33 14.41
CA GLN A 70 -10.10 5.83 14.72
C GLN A 70 -11.21 5.16 13.89
N LEU A 71 -10.86 4.29 12.94
CA LEU A 71 -11.82 3.64 12.05
C LEU A 71 -12.52 2.46 12.74
N ALA A 72 -13.79 2.25 12.37
CA ALA A 72 -14.56 1.10 12.85
C ALA A 72 -13.96 -0.21 12.35
N SER A 73 -14.11 -1.31 13.12
CA SER A 73 -13.61 -2.64 12.74
C SER A 73 -14.22 -3.21 11.46
N THR A 74 -15.32 -2.65 10.98
CA THR A 74 -15.96 -2.97 9.69
C THR A 74 -15.40 -2.18 8.51
N THR A 75 -14.36 -1.38 8.74
CA THR A 75 -13.71 -0.55 7.71
C THR A 75 -12.39 -1.17 7.29
N ALA A 76 -12.30 -1.56 6.03
CA ALA A 76 -11.02 -1.91 5.43
C ALA A 76 -10.24 -0.64 5.07
N VAL A 77 -8.91 -0.67 5.18
CA VAL A 77 -8.05 0.48 4.89
C VAL A 77 -7.11 0.19 3.73
N ALA A 78 -7.13 1.00 2.69
CA ALA A 78 -6.12 0.98 1.64
C ALA A 78 -5.37 2.31 1.64
N THR A 79 -4.04 2.27 1.73
CA THR A 79 -3.19 3.46 1.62
C THR A 79 -2.29 3.34 0.42
N ASN A 80 -2.30 4.35 -0.44
CA ASN A 80 -1.40 4.50 -1.57
C ASN A 80 -0.37 5.60 -1.28
N LEU A 81 0.92 5.24 -1.19
CA LEU A 81 2.02 6.20 -1.08
C LEU A 81 2.78 6.33 -2.40
N GLN A 82 2.72 7.51 -3.02
CA GLN A 82 3.52 7.85 -4.19
C GLN A 82 4.85 8.49 -3.79
N GLU A 83 5.80 8.47 -4.73
CA GLU A 83 7.12 9.09 -4.53
C GLU A 83 7.92 8.49 -3.35
N CYS A 84 7.72 7.21 -3.03
CA CYS A 84 8.50 6.51 -2.01
C CYS A 84 9.89 6.10 -2.50
N HIS A 85 10.91 6.30 -1.66
CA HIS A 85 12.25 5.73 -1.86
C HIS A 85 12.30 4.29 -1.31
N PRO A 86 13.18 3.39 -1.79
CA PRO A 86 13.33 2.04 -1.24
C PRO A 86 13.58 2.01 0.28
N SER A 87 14.27 3.01 0.85
CA SER A 87 14.46 3.13 2.29
C SER A 87 13.16 3.38 3.05
N ASP A 88 12.18 4.01 2.41
CA ASP A 88 10.87 4.26 3.02
C ASP A 88 10.08 2.96 3.14
N LEU A 89 10.20 2.04 2.17
CA LEU A 89 9.61 0.71 2.28
C LEU A 89 10.17 -0.06 3.48
N VAL A 90 11.47 0.07 3.74
CA VAL A 90 12.11 -0.50 4.94
C VAL A 90 11.58 0.17 6.21
N ASN A 91 11.42 1.50 6.21
CA ASN A 91 10.89 2.22 7.37
C ASN A 91 9.43 1.82 7.68
N ILE A 92 8.59 1.70 6.64
CA ILE A 92 7.20 1.23 6.74
C ILE A 92 7.17 -0.21 7.28
N SER A 93 7.99 -1.09 6.72
CA SER A 93 8.01 -2.52 7.07
C SER A 93 8.43 -2.79 8.52
N GLN A 94 9.10 -1.83 9.16
CA GLN A 94 9.53 -1.86 10.55
C GLN A 94 8.49 -1.26 11.52
N LYS A 95 7.39 -0.67 11.03
CA LYS A 95 6.34 -0.15 11.92
C LYS A 95 5.46 -1.29 12.42
N GLN A 96 5.39 -1.45 13.74
CA GLN A 96 4.55 -2.46 14.38
C GLN A 96 3.08 -2.35 13.93
N TRP A 97 2.50 -1.15 13.88
CA TRP A 97 1.11 -0.98 13.42
C TRP A 97 0.90 -1.39 11.96
N ALA A 98 1.94 -1.27 11.12
CA ALA A 98 1.88 -1.72 9.74
C ALA A 98 1.95 -3.25 9.67
N GLN A 99 2.85 -3.88 10.41
CA GLN A 99 2.98 -5.33 10.53
C GLN A 99 1.69 -6.00 11.04
N GLU A 100 1.01 -5.37 12.00
CA GLU A 100 -0.19 -5.93 12.65
C GLU A 100 -1.47 -5.76 11.82
N ARG A 101 -1.57 -4.69 11.04
CA ARG A 101 -2.86 -4.23 10.47
C ARG A 101 -2.87 -4.17 8.95
N PHE A 102 -1.72 -4.27 8.32
CA PHE A 102 -1.58 -4.07 6.89
C PHE A 102 -0.77 -5.19 6.25
N HIS A 103 -1.16 -5.52 5.03
CA HIS A 103 -0.29 -6.23 4.11
C HIS A 103 0.41 -5.22 3.22
N MET A 104 1.63 -5.53 2.83
CA MET A 104 2.40 -4.66 1.95
C MET A 104 2.39 -5.19 0.52
N ALA A 105 2.14 -4.28 -0.40
CA ALA A 105 2.39 -4.47 -1.81
C ALA A 105 3.26 -3.31 -2.32
N ALA A 106 4.37 -3.63 -2.98
CA ALA A 106 5.12 -2.64 -3.73
C ALA A 106 4.67 -2.75 -5.20
N THR A 107 4.05 -1.71 -5.74
CA THR A 107 3.50 -1.73 -7.10
C THR A 107 4.60 -1.47 -8.13
N TYR A 108 5.06 -2.54 -8.78
CA TYR A 108 4.88 -2.69 -10.23
C TYR A 108 3.65 -3.63 -10.42
N PRO A 109 2.83 -3.46 -11.46
CA PRO A 109 1.36 -3.55 -11.35
C PRO A 109 0.80 -4.93 -10.98
N HIS A 110 -0.43 -4.91 -10.44
CA HIS A 110 -1.44 -5.97 -10.23
C HIS A 110 -1.66 -6.43 -8.77
N LEU A 111 -2.91 -6.31 -8.30
CA LEU A 111 -3.43 -6.69 -6.98
C LEU A 111 -4.48 -7.81 -7.15
N ASP A 112 -4.61 -8.72 -6.17
CA ASP A 112 -5.71 -9.69 -6.03
C ASP A 112 -6.04 -9.90 -4.53
N GLU A 113 -7.32 -10.18 -4.24
CA GLU A 113 -8.04 -10.21 -2.93
C GLU A 113 -7.48 -11.22 -1.89
N GLU A 114 -7.65 -11.11 -0.56
CA GLU A 114 -8.80 -10.75 0.32
C GLU A 114 -8.22 -10.12 1.62
N LEU A 115 -8.66 -8.90 2.03
CA LEU A 115 -7.91 -8.10 3.01
C LEU A 115 -8.74 -7.14 3.87
N ALA A 116 -8.37 -7.01 5.15
CA ALA A 116 -8.84 -5.94 6.04
C ALA A 116 -8.02 -4.65 5.94
N GLY A 117 -6.81 -4.66 5.34
CA GLY A 117 -6.09 -3.43 5.00
C GLY A 117 -4.74 -3.62 4.30
N ALA A 118 -4.40 -2.72 3.36
CA ALA A 118 -3.17 -2.74 2.56
C ALA A 118 -2.43 -1.39 2.61
N ILE A 119 -1.10 -1.43 2.75
CA ILE A 119 -0.23 -0.33 2.35
C ILE A 119 0.36 -0.70 1.00
N ILE A 120 0.01 0.10 0.00
CA ILE A 120 0.51 0.01 -1.34
C ILE A 120 1.47 1.17 -1.52
N ALA A 121 2.72 0.86 -1.79
CA ALA A 121 3.74 1.86 -2.07
C ALA A 121 4.15 1.76 -3.53
N GLY A 122 4.05 2.88 -4.25
CA GLY A 122 4.31 2.94 -5.66
C GLY A 122 3.68 4.17 -6.29
N ASP A 123 4.24 4.59 -7.41
CA ASP A 123 3.65 5.65 -8.21
C ASP A 123 2.44 5.09 -8.95
N PHE A 124 1.22 5.43 -8.51
CA PHE A 124 -0.02 5.10 -9.24
C PHE A 124 -0.24 6.03 -10.43
N ASN A 125 0.81 6.66 -10.95
CA ASN A 125 0.74 7.21 -12.29
C ASN A 125 0.25 6.11 -13.23
N ALA A 126 -0.93 6.34 -13.81
CA ALA A 126 -1.30 5.67 -15.03
C ALA A 126 -0.24 6.11 -16.03
N ILE A 127 0.74 5.24 -16.33
CA ILE A 127 1.63 5.46 -17.48
C ILE A 127 0.94 4.75 -18.64
N GLN A 128 -0.14 5.36 -19.14
CA GLN A 128 -0.71 4.97 -20.42
C GLN A 128 0.15 5.59 -21.53
N PRO A 129 0.09 5.07 -22.76
CA PRO A 129 0.74 5.71 -23.90
C PRO A 129 0.35 7.19 -24.07
N PHE A 130 -0.85 7.57 -23.58
CA PHE A 130 -1.33 8.94 -23.55
C PHE A 130 -0.48 9.87 -22.68
N ASP A 131 -0.09 9.45 -21.47
CA ASP A 131 0.65 10.27 -20.50
C ASP A 131 2.02 10.70 -21.05
N ALA A 132 2.66 9.85 -21.86
CA ALA A 132 3.91 10.17 -22.56
C ALA A 132 3.76 11.31 -23.58
N THR A 133 2.55 11.59 -24.06
CA THR A 133 2.26 12.65 -25.04
C THR A 133 1.49 13.82 -24.46
N LEU A 134 1.07 13.75 -23.20
CA LEU A 134 0.20 14.73 -22.55
C LEU A 134 0.79 16.16 -22.62
N HIS A 135 2.09 16.29 -22.35
CA HIS A 135 2.77 17.57 -22.39
C HIS A 135 2.82 18.15 -23.81
N SER A 136 3.20 17.32 -24.80
CA SER A 136 3.34 17.72 -26.19
C SER A 136 1.98 18.03 -26.86
N ASN A 137 0.93 17.27 -26.54
CA ASN A 137 -0.41 17.44 -27.12
C ASN A 137 -1.19 18.63 -26.54
N ASN A 138 -0.75 19.19 -25.41
CA ASN A 138 -1.44 20.29 -24.72
C ASN A 138 -0.56 21.54 -24.54
N ASP A 139 0.57 21.62 -25.27
CA ASP A 139 1.52 22.75 -25.22
C ASP A 139 1.99 23.10 -23.80
N LEU A 140 2.07 22.11 -22.89
CA LEU A 140 2.57 22.31 -21.53
C LEU A 140 4.09 22.46 -21.59
N LYS A 141 4.60 23.59 -21.10
CA LYS A 141 6.02 23.99 -21.25
C LYS A 141 6.88 23.70 -20.03
N ASP A 142 6.26 23.18 -18.98
CA ASP A 142 6.80 22.96 -17.65
C ASP A 142 6.92 21.46 -17.29
N ALA A 143 6.64 20.58 -18.26
CA ALA A 143 6.86 19.15 -18.16
C ALA A 143 8.26 18.75 -18.65
#